data_AF-A0A7I9ZB96-F1
#
_entry.id   AF-A0A7I9ZB96-F1
#
_cell.length_a   1.000
_cell.length_b   1.000
_cell.length_c   1.000
_cell.angle_alpha   90.00
_cell.angle_beta   90.00
_cell.angle_gamma   90.00
#
_symmetry.space_group_name_H-M   'P 1'
#
loop_
_entity.id
_entity.type
_entity.pdbx_description
1 polymer ?
#
loop_
_entity_poly.entity_id
_entity_poly.type
_entity_poly.pdbx_seq_one_letter_code
_entity_poly.pdbx_strand_id
1 'polypeptide(L)' 'MRQVAMRALYEGSLADVGDANPYAGRSRVLANLWQRGYARNLKIRITSGPAMQTYLLATCCRCAADDGTAGPWLKFGSKF' A
#
# COMPACT_ATOMS: atom_id res chain seq x y z
N MET A 1 -15.52 7.87 25.08
CA MET A 1 -14.91 8.38 23.83
C MET A 1 -13.92 7.41 23.16
N ARG A 2 -12.89 6.88 23.87
CA ARG A 2 -11.83 6.04 23.26
C ARG A 2 -12.33 4.77 22.55
N GLN A 3 -13.30 4.04 23.12
CA GLN A 3 -13.83 2.81 22.53
C GLN A 3 -14.50 3.03 21.17
N VAL A 4 -15.30 4.10 21.03
CA VAL A 4 -15.99 4.44 19.78
C VAL A 4 -14.99 4.83 18.69
N ALA A 5 -13.92 5.52 19.06
CA ALA A 5 -12.82 5.85 18.15
C ALA A 5 -12.09 4.59 17.64
N MET A 6 -11.80 3.62 18.53
CA MET A 6 -11.20 2.35 18.12
C MET A 6 -12.12 1.58 17.17
N ARG A 7 -13.42 1.54 17.48
CA ARG A 7 -14.42 0.87 16.65
C ARG A 7 -14.49 1.47 15.25
N ALA A 8 -14.56 2.79 15.12
CA ALA A 8 -14.60 3.44 13.81
C ALA A 8 -13.36 3.11 12.96
N LEU A 9 -12.17 3.11 13.58
CA LEU A 9 -10.93 2.72 12.89
C LEU A 9 -10.93 1.25 12.47
N TYR A 10 -11.40 0.36 13.34
CA TYR A 10 -11.49 -1.07 13.06
C TYR A 10 -12.48 -1.38 11.94
N GLU A 11 -13.67 -0.79 11.98
CA GLU A 11 -14.69 -0.93 10.92
C GLU A 11 -14.16 -0.47 9.57
N GLY A 12 -13.43 0.65 9.52
CA GLY A 12 -12.78 1.09 8.29
C GLY A 12 -11.77 0.08 7.76
N SER A 13 -11.01 -0.57 8.64
CA SER A 13 -10.02 -1.59 8.24
C SER A 13 -10.64 -2.89 7.72
N LEU A 14 -11.91 -3.14 8.01
CA LEU A 14 -12.66 -4.31 7.55
C LEU A 14 -13.55 -4.04 6.33
N ALA A 15 -13.76 -2.77 5.96
CA ALA A 15 -14.64 -2.40 4.87
C ALA A 15 -14.16 -2.95 3.52
N ASP A 16 -15.11 -3.23 2.64
CA ASP A 16 -14.84 -3.67 1.28
C ASP A 16 -14.69 -2.48 0.32
N VAL A 17 -14.12 -2.76 -0.85
CA VAL A 17 -13.84 -1.71 -1.85
C VAL A 17 -15.15 -1.11 -2.33
N GLY A 18 -15.32 0.19 -2.10
CA GLY A 18 -16.52 0.95 -2.47
C GLY A 18 -17.51 1.16 -1.33
N ASP A 19 -17.25 0.60 -0.14
CA ASP A 19 -18.11 0.82 1.02
C ASP A 19 -18.21 2.30 1.40
N ALA A 20 -19.43 2.73 1.71
CA ALA A 20 -19.71 4.09 2.16
C ALA A 20 -19.36 4.25 3.65
N ASN A 21 -18.80 5.41 4.01
CA ASN A 21 -18.45 5.71 5.41
C ASN A 21 -19.72 5.96 6.25
N PRO A 22 -20.04 5.09 7.23
CA PRO A 22 -21.28 5.19 8.02
C PRO A 22 -21.28 6.37 9.00
N TYR A 23 -20.12 6.99 9.24
CA TYR A 23 -19.95 8.15 10.11
C TYR A 23 -19.99 9.48 9.36
N ALA A 24 -20.08 9.46 8.02
CA ALA A 24 -20.25 10.65 7.20
C ALA A 24 -21.51 11.42 7.65
N GLY A 25 -21.36 12.73 7.88
CA GLY A 25 -22.45 13.59 8.37
C GLY A 25 -22.81 13.44 9.85
N ARG A 26 -22.33 12.40 10.56
CA ARG A 26 -22.61 12.20 12.00
C ARG A 26 -21.50 12.73 12.88
N SER A 27 -20.25 12.46 12.53
CA SER A 27 -19.09 12.93 13.29
C SER A 27 -17.85 12.97 12.42
N ARG A 28 -17.25 14.16 12.26
CA ARG A 28 -16.04 14.36 11.46
C ARG A 28 -14.86 13.56 11.99
N VAL A 29 -14.72 13.45 13.31
CA VAL A 29 -13.62 12.71 13.95
C VAL A 29 -13.73 11.22 13.67
N LEU A 30 -14.93 10.64 13.83
CA LEU A 30 -15.15 9.21 13.56
C LEU A 30 -15.04 8.90 12.07
N ALA A 31 -15.55 9.78 11.21
CA ALA A 31 -15.40 9.64 9.76
C ALA A 31 -13.92 9.60 9.33
N ASN A 32 -13.08 10.46 9.89
CA ASN A 32 -11.63 10.45 9.62
C ASN A 32 -10.95 9.17 10.14
N LEU A 33 -11.34 8.68 11.32
CA LEU A 33 -10.77 7.43 11.86
C LEU A 33 -11.14 6.22 10.99
N TRP A 34 -12.39 6.15 10.55
CA TRP A 34 -12.84 5.13 9.61
C TRP A 34 -12.08 5.22 8.29
N GLN A 35 -11.93 6.41 7.71
CA GLN A 35 -11.17 6.61 6.46
C GLN A 35 -9.71 6.17 6.59
N ARG A 36 -9.07 6.40 7.75
CA ARG A 36 -7.70 5.93 8.01
C ARG A 36 -7.62 4.39 8.02
N GLY A 37 -8.59 3.72 8.64
CA GLY A 37 -8.69 2.26 8.60
C GLY A 37 -8.86 1.74 7.17
N TYR A 38 -9.77 2.36 6.41
CA TYR A 38 -10.07 2.02 5.04
C TYR A 38 -8.89 2.23 4.08
N ALA A 39 -8.21 3.36 4.17
CA ALA A 39 -7.00 3.63 3.40
C ALA A 39 -5.89 2.62 3.69
N ARG A 40 -5.73 2.20 4.95
CA ARG A 40 -4.79 1.14 5.32
C ARG A 40 -5.18 -0.20 4.68
N ASN A 41 -6.46 -0.57 4.70
CA ASN A 41 -6.96 -1.79 4.06
C ASN A 41 -6.67 -1.78 2.54
N LEU A 42 -7.03 -0.69 1.85
CA LEU A 42 -6.79 -0.54 0.41
C LEU A 42 -5.30 -0.62 0.07
N LYS A 43 -4.44 0.04 0.87
CA LYS A 43 -3.00 -0.05 0.68
C LYS A 43 -2.52 -1.49 0.76
N ILE A 44 -2.95 -2.25 1.78
CA ILE A 44 -2.58 -3.66 1.93
C ILE A 44 -3.00 -4.45 0.68
N ARG A 45 -4.25 -4.30 0.21
CA ARG A 45 -4.74 -5.00 -0.99
C ARG A 45 -3.89 -4.71 -2.22
N ILE A 46 -3.50 -3.45 -2.43
CA ILE A 46 -2.63 -3.05 -3.54
C ILE A 46 -1.22 -3.62 -3.36
N THR A 47 -0.67 -3.58 -2.15
CA THR A 47 0.72 -3.95 -1.89
C THR A 47 0.99 -5.45 -1.76
N SER A 48 -0.01 -6.22 -1.35
CA SER A 48 0.14 -7.66 -1.10
C SER A 48 0.07 -8.51 -2.37
N GLY A 49 -0.36 -7.94 -3.49
CA GLY A 49 -0.46 -8.66 -4.76
C GLY A 49 0.91 -9.11 -5.31
N PRO A 50 0.98 -10.25 -6.01
CA PRO A 50 2.23 -10.79 -6.54
C PRO A 50 2.93 -9.82 -7.52
N ALA A 51 2.15 -9.10 -8.32
CA ALA A 51 2.70 -8.09 -9.24
C ALA A 51 3.45 -6.96 -8.50
N MET A 52 2.90 -6.49 -7.37
CA MET A 52 3.56 -5.45 -6.57
C MET A 52 4.79 -6.00 -5.86
N GLN A 53 4.77 -7.26 -5.38
CA GLN A 53 5.97 -7.90 -4.84
C GLN A 53 7.08 -8.00 -5.89
N THR A 54 6.76 -8.43 -7.12
CA THR A 54 7.72 -8.47 -8.23
C THR A 54 8.29 -7.08 -8.54
N TYR A 55 7.44 -6.05 -8.55
CA TYR A 55 7.89 -4.66 -8.74
C TYR A 55 8.86 -4.20 -7.64
N LEU A 56 8.55 -4.48 -6.38
CA LEU A 56 9.39 -4.12 -5.24
C LEU A 56 10.75 -4.86 -5.28
N LEU A 57 10.75 -6.15 -5.65
CA LEU A 57 11.98 -6.93 -5.83
C LEU A 57 12.85 -6.37 -6.97
N ALA A 58 12.25 -6.08 -8.12
CA ALA A 58 12.98 -5.51 -9.26
C ALA A 58 13.55 -4.12 -8.95
N THR A 59 12.83 -3.31 -8.16
CA THR A 59 13.31 -1.99 -7.73
C THR A 59 14.43 -2.10 -6.69
N CYS A 60 14.36 -3.07 -5.78
CA CYS A 60 15.47 -3.37 -4.85
C CYS A 60 16.75 -3.76 -5.61
N CYS A 61 16.62 -4.63 -6.63
CA CYS A 61 17.75 -5.00 -7.49
C CYS A 61 18.30 -3.82 -8.31
N ARG A 62 17.49 -2.80 -8.59
CA ARG A 62 17.94 -1.56 -9.26
C ARG A 62 18.83 -0.73 -8.32
N CYS A 63 18.39 -0.50 -7.07
CA CYS A 63 19.20 0.20 -6.08
C CYS A 63 20.52 -0.53 -5.76
N ALA A 64 20.52 -1.87 -5.81
CA ALA A 64 21.73 -2.70 -5.67
C ALA A 64 22.62 -2.74 -6.92
N ALA A 65 22.18 -2.20 -8.06
CA ALA A 65 23.02 -2.02 -9.24
C ALA A 65 23.66 -0.61 -9.27
N ASP A 66 23.06 0.33 -8.54
CA ASP A 66 23.50 1.73 -8.43
C ASP A 66 24.59 1.92 -7.36
N ASP A 67 24.92 0.86 -6.59
CA ASP A 67 25.99 0.83 -5.58
C ASP A 67 27.41 0.58 -6.16
N GLY A 68 27.52 0.54 -7.50
CA GLY A 68 28.80 0.49 -8.21
C GLY A 68 29.36 -0.91 -8.42
N THR A 69 28.65 -1.97 -8.04
CA THR A 69 29.02 -3.33 -8.44
C THR A 69 28.31 -3.71 -9.75
N ALA A 70 28.94 -3.36 -10.87
CA ALA A 70 28.46 -3.67 -12.22
C ALA A 70 28.05 -5.15 -12.35
N GLY A 71 26.74 -5.40 -12.39
CA GLY A 71 26.19 -6.73 -12.62
C GLY A 71 26.43 -7.23 -14.06
N PRO A 72 26.32 -8.55 -14.32
CA PRO A 72 26.89 -9.22 -15.50
C PRO A 72 26.20 -8.95 -16.85
N TRP A 73 25.22 -8.04 -16.89
CA TRP A 73 24.31 -7.86 -18.02
C TRP A 73 24.91 -7.04 -19.17
N LEU A 74 26.16 -6.56 -19.03
CA LEU A 74 26.95 -5.86 -20.05
C LEU A 74 27.54 -6.78 -21.16
N LYS A 75 27.00 -7.99 -21.37
CA LYS A 75 27.49 -8.94 -22.40
C LYS A 75 26.54 -9.20 -23.57
N PHE A 76 25.48 -8.42 -23.74
CA PHE A 76 24.64 -8.48 -24.96
C PHE A 76 24.68 -7.13 -25.69
N GLY A 77 25.66 -6.94 -26.57
CA GLY A 77 25.67 -5.78 -27.45
C GLY A 77 27.01 -5.44 -28.07
N SER A 78 27.55 -6.30 -28.94
CA SER A 78 28.57 -5.93 -29.93
C SER A 78 28.61 -6.95 -31.06
N LYS A 79 27.69 -6.78 -32.02
CA LYS A 79 27.86 -7.22 -33.42
C LYS A 79 27.19 -6.20 -34.33
N PHE A 80 27.91 -5.12 -34.59
CA PHE A 80 27.91 -4.41 -35.87
C PHE A 80 29.38 -4.17 -36.22
#